data_AF-Q5BER3-F1
#
_entry.id   AF-Q5BER3-F1
#
_cell.length_a   1.000
_cell.length_b   1.000
_cell.length_c   1.000
_cell.angle_alpha   90.00
_cell.angle_beta   90.00
_cell.angle_gamma   90.00
#
_symmetry.space_group_name_H-M   'P 1'
#
loop_
_entity.id
_entity.type
_entity.pdbx_description
1 polymer ?
#
loop_
_entity_poly.entity_id
_entity_poly.type
_entity_poly.pdbx_seq_one_letter_code
_entity_poly.pdbx_strand_id
1 'polypeptide(L)'
;MNEYWKDYSGDDESFWEHEWNKHGTCINTIEPTCYTDYTPQEEVVDYLQKAVDLFKTLDTYKALAAANITPSSSATYTLDEIHSALSDIHDGFAPYVGCDGDNLNEAWYFYYVRGNLITGDFDPAEKR
;
A
#
# COMPACT_ATOMS: atom_id res chain seq x y z
N MET A 1 1.25 -9.66 -9.46
CA MET A 1 0.56 -8.38 -9.76
C MET A 1 -0.75 -8.64 -10.49
N ASN A 2 -0.79 -9.46 -11.54
CA ASN A 2 -1.97 -9.87 -12.34
C ASN A 2 -3.24 -10.37 -11.60
N GLU A 3 -3.22 -10.48 -10.28
CA GLU A 3 -4.36 -10.88 -9.44
C GLU A 3 -4.72 -9.78 -8.43
N TYR A 4 -3.72 -9.18 -7.77
CA TYR A 4 -3.91 -8.26 -6.65
C TYR A 4 -3.58 -6.80 -6.93
N TRP A 5 -2.89 -6.49 -8.04
CA TRP A 5 -2.51 -5.14 -8.43
C TRP A 5 -2.97 -4.88 -9.86
N LYS A 6 -4.27 -4.62 -9.98
CA LYS A 6 -5.02 -4.54 -11.23
C LYS A 6 -5.44 -3.12 -11.53
N ASP A 7 -5.49 -2.77 -12.81
CA ASP A 7 -6.25 -1.64 -13.27
C ASP A 7 -7.74 -2.02 -13.36
N TYR A 8 -8.61 -1.21 -12.77
CA TYR A 8 -10.06 -1.41 -12.86
C TYR A 8 -10.59 -1.18 -14.28
N SER A 9 -9.87 -0.44 -15.12
CA SER A 9 -10.21 -0.22 -16.54
C SER A 9 -9.63 -1.29 -17.48
N GLY A 10 -8.77 -2.19 -16.95
CA GLY A 10 -8.29 -3.39 -17.64
C GLY A 10 -6.93 -3.28 -18.32
N ASP A 11 -6.22 -2.16 -18.23
CA ASP A 11 -4.86 -1.99 -18.76
C ASP A 11 -3.82 -1.93 -17.63
N ASP A 12 -3.48 -3.11 -17.10
CA ASP A 12 -2.56 -3.22 -15.98
C ASP A 12 -1.15 -2.69 -16.28
N GLU A 13 -0.68 -2.84 -17.53
CA GLU A 13 0.67 -2.43 -17.91
C GLU A 13 0.82 -0.91 -17.78
N SER A 14 -0.11 -0.16 -18.41
CA SER A 14 -0.15 1.31 -18.29
C SER A 14 -0.25 1.77 -16.84
N PHE A 15 -0.94 1.00 -15.99
CA PHE A 15 -1.05 1.29 -14.56
C PHE A 15 0.26 1.08 -13.82
N TRP A 16 0.96 -0.04 -14.02
CA TRP A 16 2.25 -0.27 -13.37
C TRP A 16 3.32 0.71 -13.86
N GLU A 17 3.30 1.06 -15.14
CA GLU A 17 4.13 2.15 -15.69
C GLU A 17 3.83 3.48 -14.98
N HIS A 18 2.55 3.82 -14.77
CA HIS A 18 2.16 5.03 -14.05
C HIS A 18 2.75 5.06 -12.63
N GLU A 19 2.57 3.97 -11.88
CA GLU A 19 3.02 3.88 -10.48
C GLU A 19 4.54 3.97 -10.37
N TRP A 20 5.28 3.28 -11.26
CA TRP A 20 6.74 3.42 -11.31
C TRP A 20 7.16 4.85 -11.69
N ASN A 21 6.68 5.35 -12.83
CA ASN A 21 7.14 6.63 -13.39
C ASN A 21 6.83 7.81 -12.48
N LYS A 22 5.68 7.78 -11.78
CA LYS A 22 5.21 8.88 -10.94
C LYS A 22 5.70 8.77 -9.50
N HIS A 23 5.81 7.57 -8.94
CA HIS A 23 6.09 7.37 -7.52
C HIS A 23 7.42 6.66 -7.28
N GLY A 24 7.69 5.55 -7.97
CA GLY A 24 8.95 4.81 -7.84
C GLY A 24 10.20 5.66 -8.11
N THR A 25 10.17 6.47 -9.17
CA THR A 25 11.29 7.36 -9.55
C THR A 25 11.62 8.45 -8.53
N CYS A 26 10.71 8.73 -7.58
CA CYS A 26 10.93 9.72 -6.52
C CYS A 26 11.62 9.13 -5.28
N ILE A 27 11.89 7.82 -5.25
CA ILE A 27 12.48 7.16 -4.09
C ILE A 27 14.00 7.13 -4.24
N ASN A 28 14.67 8.07 -3.57
CA ASN A 28 16.11 8.29 -3.74
C ASN A 28 16.99 7.09 -3.30
N THR A 29 16.50 6.22 -2.42
CA THR A 29 17.29 5.08 -1.92
C THR A 29 17.33 3.90 -2.89
N ILE A 30 16.59 3.93 -4.00
CA ILE A 30 16.59 2.87 -5.00
C ILE A 30 17.17 3.33 -6.34
N GLU A 31 17.86 4.47 -6.36
CA GLU A 31 18.60 4.88 -7.55
C GLU A 31 19.62 3.80 -7.94
N PRO A 32 19.92 3.59 -9.24
CA PRO A 32 20.88 2.60 -9.70
C PRO A 32 22.26 2.68 -9.01
N THR A 33 22.66 3.88 -8.58
CA THR A 33 23.90 4.15 -7.82
C THR A 33 23.92 3.51 -6.43
N CYS A 34 22.77 3.09 -5.90
CA CYS A 34 22.62 2.39 -4.63
C CYS A 34 22.89 0.88 -4.75
N TYR A 35 22.99 0.34 -5.97
CA TYR A 35 23.20 -1.08 -6.23
C TYR A 35 24.68 -1.39 -6.48
N THR A 36 25.11 -2.57 -6.03
CA THR A 36 26.43 -3.13 -6.40
C THR A 36 26.22 -4.09 -7.57
N ASP A 37 27.07 -4.01 -8.60
CA ASP A 37 26.95 -4.83 -9.82
C ASP A 37 25.59 -4.69 -10.54
N TYR A 38 25.04 -3.48 -10.54
CA TYR A 38 23.73 -3.12 -11.08
C TYR A 38 23.47 -3.68 -12.48
N THR A 39 22.30 -4.28 -12.64
CA THR A 39 21.73 -4.64 -13.94
C THR A 39 20.64 -3.66 -14.36
N PRO A 40 20.53 -3.29 -15.65
CA PRO A 40 19.52 -2.34 -16.09
C PRO A 40 18.10 -2.73 -15.64
N GLN A 41 17.42 -1.75 -15.02
CA GLN A 41 16.04 -1.82 -14.52
C GLN A 41 15.82 -2.74 -13.30
N GLU A 42 16.88 -3.17 -12.63
CA GLU A 42 16.80 -3.96 -11.38
C GLU A 42 15.93 -3.26 -10.31
N GLU A 43 16.07 -1.95 -10.18
CA GLU A 43 15.34 -1.15 -9.21
C GLU A 43 13.83 -1.08 -9.45
N VAL A 44 13.40 -1.24 -10.72
CA VAL A 44 11.98 -1.25 -11.09
C VAL A 44 11.33 -2.51 -10.55
N VAL A 45 11.98 -3.66 -10.75
CA VAL A 45 11.49 -4.96 -10.27
C VAL A 45 11.46 -4.97 -8.75
N ASP A 46 12.51 -4.46 -8.11
CA ASP A 46 12.60 -4.40 -6.65
C ASP A 46 11.54 -3.49 -6.02
N TYR A 47 11.25 -2.33 -6.64
CA TYR A 47 10.16 -1.45 -6.21
C TYR A 47 8.80 -2.18 -6.22
N LEU A 48 8.48 -2.83 -7.34
CA LEU A 48 7.21 -3.54 -7.51
C LEU A 48 7.11 -4.73 -6.54
N GLN A 49 8.21 -5.46 -6.34
CA GLN A 49 8.27 -6.57 -5.39
C GLN A 49 8.10 -6.09 -3.95
N LYS A 50 8.79 -5.01 -3.54
CA LYS A 50 8.65 -4.44 -2.20
C LYS A 50 7.22 -3.98 -1.91
N ALA A 51 6.55 -3.34 -2.88
CA ALA A 51 5.15 -2.94 -2.73
C ALA A 51 4.23 -4.17 -2.51
N VAL A 52 4.44 -5.25 -3.25
CA VAL A 52 3.70 -6.51 -3.07
C VAL A 52 4.01 -7.15 -1.71
N ASP A 53 5.25 -7.12 -1.25
CA ASP A 53 5.63 -7.70 0.03
C ASP A 53 5.01 -6.95 1.21
N LEU A 54 4.99 -5.62 1.18
CA LEU A 54 4.29 -4.81 2.18
C LEU A 54 2.78 -5.05 2.13
N PHE A 55 2.18 -5.07 0.94
CA PHE A 55 0.75 -5.33 0.77
C PHE A 55 0.31 -6.65 1.44
N LYS A 56 1.10 -7.71 1.33
CA LYS A 56 0.80 -9.01 1.97
C LYS A 56 0.77 -8.94 3.50
N THR A 57 1.42 -7.97 4.11
CA THR A 57 1.37 -7.75 5.57
C THR A 57 0.13 -6.98 6.03
N LEU A 58 -0.57 -6.32 5.09
CA LEU A 58 -1.67 -5.38 5.32
C LEU A 58 -2.99 -5.91 4.77
N ASP A 59 -3.44 -7.07 5.25
CA ASP A 59 -4.71 -7.68 4.83
C ASP A 59 -5.92 -6.89 5.38
N THR A 60 -6.23 -5.79 4.71
CA THR A 60 -7.26 -4.81 5.06
C THR A 60 -8.64 -5.46 5.14
N TYR A 61 -8.95 -6.38 4.21
CA TYR A 61 -10.21 -7.10 4.24
C TYR A 61 -10.34 -7.96 5.48
N LYS A 62 -9.32 -8.75 5.83
CA LYS A 62 -9.37 -9.59 7.04
C LYS A 62 -9.46 -8.77 8.32
N ALA A 63 -8.75 -7.64 8.41
CA ALA A 63 -8.82 -6.74 9.55
C ALA A 63 -10.24 -6.21 9.77
N LEU A 64 -10.87 -5.69 8.71
CA LEU A 64 -12.26 -5.23 8.74
C LEU A 64 -13.23 -6.37 9.08
N ALA A 65 -13.09 -7.52 8.43
CA ALA A 65 -13.96 -8.66 8.65
C ALA A 65 -13.89 -9.20 10.09
N ALA A 66 -12.71 -9.17 10.72
CA ALA A 66 -12.54 -9.54 12.13
C ALA A 66 -13.31 -8.61 13.09
N ALA A 67 -13.51 -7.35 12.69
CA ALA A 67 -14.36 -6.38 13.40
C ALA A 67 -15.84 -6.43 12.97
N ASN A 68 -16.26 -7.45 12.20
CA ASN A 68 -17.58 -7.57 11.58
C ASN A 68 -17.94 -6.46 10.58
N ILE A 69 -16.92 -5.82 10.00
CA ILE A 69 -17.07 -4.84 8.91
C ILE A 69 -16.86 -5.59 7.59
N THR A 70 -17.96 -6.01 6.97
CA THR A 70 -17.94 -6.71 5.68
C THR A 70 -18.74 -5.97 4.61
N PRO A 71 -18.41 -6.13 3.31
CA PRO A 71 -19.18 -5.52 2.24
C PRO A 71 -20.68 -5.83 2.34
N SER A 72 -21.50 -4.79 2.24
CA SER A 72 -22.95 -4.89 2.36
C SER A 72 -23.61 -3.79 1.51
N SER A 73 -24.80 -4.08 0.98
CA SER A 73 -25.61 -3.10 0.25
C SER A 73 -26.53 -2.26 1.15
N SER A 74 -26.55 -2.52 2.46
CA SER A 74 -27.44 -1.86 3.41
C SER A 74 -26.80 -1.49 4.75
N ALA A 75 -25.76 -2.23 5.17
CA ALA A 75 -25.02 -1.87 6.37
C ALA A 75 -24.15 -0.65 6.09
N THR A 76 -24.04 0.23 7.09
CA THR A 76 -23.13 1.37 7.08
C THR A 76 -22.23 1.26 8.29
N TYR A 77 -21.04 1.82 8.19
CA TYR A 77 -20.03 1.81 9.25
C TYR A 77 -19.51 3.22 9.44
N THR A 78 -19.19 3.55 10.68
CA THR A 78 -18.56 4.83 11.02
C THR A 78 -17.08 4.80 10.67
N LEU A 79 -16.50 5.98 10.44
CA LEU A 79 -15.07 6.11 10.21
C LEU A 79 -14.25 5.60 11.40
N ASP A 80 -14.74 5.83 12.64
CA ASP A 80 -14.06 5.38 13.85
C ASP A 80 -14.01 3.85 13.98
N GLU A 81 -15.08 3.14 13.58
CA GLU A 81 -15.09 1.67 13.51
C GLU A 81 -14.05 1.15 12.50
N ILE A 82 -13.96 1.78 11.33
CA ILE A 82 -12.97 1.42 10.30
C ILE A 82 -11.55 1.69 10.80
N HIS A 83 -11.29 2.88 11.36
CA HIS A 83 -9.97 3.22 11.89
C HIS A 83 -9.55 2.27 13.01
N SER A 84 -10.45 1.95 13.94
CA SER A 84 -10.17 1.00 15.02
C SER A 84 -9.75 -0.35 14.45
N ALA A 85 -10.53 -0.91 13.51
CA ALA A 85 -10.24 -2.21 12.92
C ALA A 85 -8.91 -2.24 12.15
N LEU A 86 -8.59 -1.18 11.42
CA LEU A 86 -7.37 -1.13 10.60
C LEU A 86 -6.12 -0.76 11.40
N SER A 87 -6.27 -0.04 12.52
CA SER A 87 -5.15 0.30 13.39
C SER A 87 -4.53 -0.93 14.06
N ASP A 88 -5.32 -1.99 14.30
CA ASP A 88 -4.86 -3.25 14.93
C ASP A 88 -3.80 -3.98 14.10
N ILE A 89 -3.80 -3.80 12.77
CA ILE A 89 -2.80 -4.39 11.86
C ILE A 89 -1.65 -3.43 11.54
N HIS A 90 -1.63 -2.24 12.14
CA HIS A 90 -0.69 -1.17 11.83
C HIS A 90 -0.17 -0.46 13.09
N ASP A 91 0.13 -1.24 14.13
CA ASP A 91 0.73 -0.78 15.41
C ASP A 91 -0.06 0.33 16.12
N GLY A 92 -1.39 0.31 15.98
CA GLY A 92 -2.29 1.31 16.57
C GLY A 92 -2.40 2.61 15.78
N PHE A 93 -1.72 2.74 14.64
CA PHE A 93 -1.84 3.91 13.77
C PHE A 93 -2.97 3.72 12.77
N ALA A 94 -3.96 4.62 12.81
CA ALA A 94 -5.04 4.61 11.84
C ALA A 94 -4.52 4.99 10.44
N PRO A 95 -4.82 4.20 9.39
CA PRO A 95 -4.51 4.59 8.03
C PRO A 95 -5.38 5.78 7.60
N TYR A 96 -5.01 6.42 6.49
CA TYR A 96 -5.96 7.29 5.79
C TYR A 96 -7.04 6.43 5.15
N VAL A 97 -8.30 6.84 5.32
CA VAL A 97 -9.45 6.22 4.67
C VAL A 97 -10.07 7.21 3.69
N GLY A 98 -10.11 6.83 2.42
CA GLY A 98 -10.74 7.59 1.35
C GLY A 98 -12.09 6.99 0.97
N CYS A 99 -13.10 7.85 0.79
CA CYS A 99 -14.42 7.45 0.30
C CYS A 99 -14.70 8.07 -1.08
N ASP A 100 -15.40 7.32 -1.93
CA ASP A 100 -16.09 7.85 -3.12
C ASP A 100 -17.59 7.96 -2.80
N GLY A 101 -18.03 9.19 -2.59
CA GLY A 101 -19.31 9.47 -1.94
C GLY A 101 -19.35 8.86 -0.53
N ASP A 102 -20.35 8.02 -0.27
CA ASP A 102 -20.53 7.33 1.01
C ASP A 102 -19.88 5.94 1.04
N ASN A 103 -19.15 5.55 -0.01
CA ASN A 103 -18.54 4.23 -0.11
C ASN A 103 -17.05 4.28 0.20
N LEU A 104 -16.58 3.40 1.09
CA LEU A 104 -15.16 3.16 1.30
C LEU A 104 -14.49 2.76 -0.02
N ASN A 105 -13.42 3.47 -0.40
CA ASN A 105 -12.73 3.27 -1.68
C ASN A 105 -11.22 3.04 -1.51
N GLU A 106 -10.57 3.67 -0.53
CA GLU A 106 -9.12 3.63 -0.37
C GLU A 106 -8.69 3.51 1.09
N ALA A 107 -7.56 2.81 1.33
CA ALA A 107 -6.87 2.78 2.62
C ALA A 107 -5.37 2.97 2.39
N TRP A 108 -4.76 4.00 2.99
CA TRP A 108 -3.32 4.28 2.84
C TRP A 108 -2.62 4.12 4.20
N TYR A 109 -1.69 3.18 4.27
CA TYR A 109 -0.88 2.90 5.45
C TYR A 109 0.45 3.64 5.36
N PHE A 110 0.78 4.42 6.38
CA PHE A 110 1.97 5.27 6.40
C PHE A 110 3.10 4.61 7.18
N TYR A 111 4.32 4.79 6.69
CA TYR A 111 5.53 4.28 7.30
C TYR A 111 6.62 5.35 7.34
N TYR A 112 7.46 5.30 8.37
CA TYR A 112 8.84 5.74 8.24
C TYR A 112 9.69 4.57 7.76
N VAL A 113 10.66 4.86 6.90
CA VAL A 113 11.62 3.86 6.44
C VAL A 113 12.96 4.14 7.09
N ARG A 114 13.49 3.18 7.85
CA ARG A 114 14.85 3.22 8.37
C ARG A 114 15.78 2.47 7.43
N GLY A 115 16.59 3.23 6.69
CA GLY A 115 17.55 2.68 5.72
C GLY A 115 17.05 2.76 4.29
N ASN A 116 17.31 1.72 3.52
CA ASN A 116 16.94 1.62 2.10
C ASN A 116 15.48 1.15 1.95
N LEU A 117 14.74 1.61 0.92
CA LEU A 117 13.38 1.13 0.66
C LEU A 117 13.29 -0.40 0.50
N ILE A 118 14.25 -1.03 -0.16
CA ILE A 118 14.21 -2.47 -0.50
C ILE A 118 14.64 -3.34 0.68
N THR A 119 15.67 -2.94 1.42
CA THR A 119 16.29 -3.77 2.47
C THR A 119 16.11 -3.24 3.89
N GLY A 120 15.58 -2.03 4.05
CA GLY A 120 15.37 -1.38 5.34
C GLY A 120 14.09 -1.80 6.05
N ASP A 121 13.94 -1.25 7.25
CA ASP A 121 12.80 -1.50 8.13
C ASP A 121 11.70 -0.48 7.90
N PHE A 122 10.45 -0.96 7.88
CA PHE A 122 9.25 -0.15 7.75
C PHE A 122 8.58 -0.04 9.11
N ASP A 123 8.67 1.14 9.74
CA ASP A 123 8.01 1.41 11.01
C ASP A 123 6.65 2.07 10.74
N PRO A 124 5.53 1.47 11.17
CA PRO A 124 4.21 2.09 11.11
C PRO A 124 4.20 3.51 11.68
N ALA A 125 3.45 4.41 11.05
CA ALA A 125 3.40 5.81 11.43
C ALA A 125 2.02 6.45 11.21
N GLU A 126 1.77 7.58 11.88
CA GLU A 126 0.63 8.45 11.61
C GLU A 126 0.77 9.18 10.27
N LYS A 127 -0.38 9.51 9.68
CA LYS A 127 -0.45 10.49 8.58
C LYS A 127 0.04 11.85 9.10
N ARG A 128 1.05 12.41 8.44
CA ARG A 128 1.50 13.79 8.70
C ARG A 128 0.60 14.83 8.05
#